data_AF-A0A430KYL7-F1
#
_entry.id   AF-A0A430KYL7-F1
#
_cell.length_a   1.000
_cell.length_b   1.000
_cell.length_c   1.000
_cell.angle_alpha   90.00
_cell.angle_beta   90.00
_cell.angle_gamma   90.00
#
_symmetry.space_group_name_H-M   'P 1'
#
loop_
_entity.id
_entity.type
_entity.pdbx_description
1 polymer ?
#
loop_
_entity_poly.entity_id
_entity_poly.type
_entity_poly.pdbx_seq_one_letter_code
_entity_poly.pdbx_strand_id
1 'polypeptide(L)'
;MLHGQTVAQFLQLPLTERKSILCQHLVQPEPVIIEEGDDDNELNPKIPDGVLLLQPLFVGKGAMGKQVVKEAREVHYGENKFYVKLHWLCEFQCDQYDLDTPAVPIAPLVRYIVVETGLHDGSDWENDEEDNPFYPHDGIGEEEKSNSPDRIQPSGDIVARRTRKRLEDLFLFTNAEKITLVLRGDGPLDGSDPATRQTIADISVTVKRLIDSFGNRFSIEKRPLGKSRPTRSLLSYWNRPTELTRRDIIEGRASFEQCMQVDVEEWTREPAKGAIPDVQMR
;
A
#
# COMPACT_ATOMS: atom_id res chain seq x y z
N MET A 1 12.35 -22.83 -19.67
CA MET A 1 12.44 -21.55 -18.94
C MET A 1 13.67 -20.73 -19.34
N LEU A 2 14.87 -21.29 -19.54
CA LEU A 2 16.01 -20.52 -20.10
C LEU A 2 16.22 -20.81 -21.60
N HIS A 3 15.14 -20.89 -22.39
CA HIS A 3 15.17 -21.30 -23.82
C HIS A 3 15.91 -22.63 -24.08
N GLY A 4 15.82 -23.58 -23.14
CA GLY A 4 16.48 -24.88 -23.25
C GLY A 4 17.99 -24.87 -22.96
N GLN A 5 18.55 -23.72 -22.56
CA GLN A 5 19.95 -23.59 -22.17
C GLN A 5 20.18 -24.02 -20.72
N THR A 6 21.38 -24.51 -20.44
CA THR A 6 21.87 -24.66 -19.07
C THR A 6 22.13 -23.29 -18.44
N VAL A 7 22.17 -23.21 -17.11
CA VAL A 7 22.51 -21.96 -16.38
C VAL A 7 23.85 -21.38 -16.84
N ALA A 8 24.86 -22.24 -17.05
CA ALA A 8 26.18 -21.80 -17.50
C ALA A 8 26.12 -21.17 -18.91
N GLN A 9 25.38 -21.79 -19.84
CA GLN A 9 25.18 -21.26 -21.19
C GLN A 9 24.42 -19.93 -21.18
N PHE A 10 23.34 -19.87 -20.41
CA PHE A 10 22.53 -18.66 -20.24
C PHE A 10 23.39 -17.49 -19.75
N LEU A 11 24.28 -17.71 -18.77
CA LEU A 11 25.16 -16.67 -18.24
C LEU A 11 26.26 -16.21 -19.21
N GLN A 12 26.55 -16.95 -20.28
CA GLN A 12 27.44 -16.48 -21.35
C GLN A 12 26.77 -15.48 -22.30
N LEU A 13 25.43 -15.40 -22.30
CA LEU A 13 24.71 -14.43 -23.11
C LEU A 13 24.95 -13.00 -22.61
N PRO A 14 24.91 -11.99 -23.49
CA PRO A 14 24.88 -10.58 -23.10
C PRO A 14 23.75 -10.29 -22.12
N LEU A 15 23.97 -9.36 -21.19
CA LEU A 15 22.98 -8.99 -20.17
C LEU A 15 21.62 -8.59 -20.77
N THR A 16 21.62 -7.88 -21.89
CA THR A 16 20.39 -7.47 -22.59
C THR A 16 19.59 -8.67 -23.11
N GLU A 17 20.26 -9.70 -23.61
CA GLU A 17 19.63 -10.93 -24.08
C GLU A 17 19.08 -11.75 -22.91
N ARG A 18 19.85 -11.87 -21.81
CA ARG A 18 19.40 -12.52 -20.58
C ARG A 18 18.14 -11.87 -20.02
N LYS A 19 18.13 -10.53 -19.91
CA LYS A 19 16.96 -9.77 -19.47
C LYS A 19 15.76 -10.00 -20.40
N SER A 20 15.97 -10.00 -21.72
CA SER A 20 14.90 -10.28 -22.69
C SER A 20 14.26 -11.67 -22.47
N ILE A 21 15.08 -12.70 -22.30
CA ILE A 21 14.61 -14.07 -22.01
C ILE A 21 13.84 -14.11 -20.68
N LEU A 22 14.38 -13.48 -19.63
CA LEU A 22 13.71 -13.41 -18.33
C LEU A 22 12.38 -12.67 -18.43
N CYS A 23 12.31 -11.53 -19.13
CA CYS A 23 11.08 -10.78 -19.32
C CYS A 23 9.98 -11.62 -19.98
N GLN A 24 10.33 -12.42 -20.99
CA GLN A 24 9.36 -13.30 -21.68
C GLN A 24 8.71 -14.32 -20.74
N HIS A 25 9.38 -14.69 -19.64
CA HIS A 25 8.91 -15.71 -18.71
C HIS A 25 8.39 -15.15 -17.39
N LEU A 26 8.83 -13.97 -16.97
CA LEU A 26 8.57 -13.43 -15.64
C LEU A 26 7.65 -12.22 -15.63
N VAL A 27 7.38 -11.61 -16.79
CA VAL A 27 6.60 -10.38 -16.90
C VAL A 27 5.29 -10.66 -17.61
N GLN A 28 4.20 -10.24 -16.98
CA GLN A 28 2.85 -10.38 -17.51
C GLN A 28 2.26 -8.99 -17.85
N PRO A 29 1.34 -8.92 -18.83
CA PRO A 29 0.74 -7.65 -19.23
C PRO A 29 -0.22 -7.09 -18.18
N GLU A 30 -0.95 -7.96 -17.49
CA GLU A 30 -1.87 -7.62 -16.41
C GLU A 30 -1.14 -7.54 -15.06
N PRO A 31 -1.59 -6.73 -14.10
CA PRO A 31 -0.99 -6.69 -12.78
C PRO A 31 -0.93 -8.08 -12.13
N VAL A 32 0.19 -8.38 -11.47
CA VAL A 32 0.33 -9.54 -10.58
C VAL A 32 -0.51 -9.24 -9.33
N ILE A 33 -1.51 -10.06 -9.09
CA ILE A 33 -2.44 -9.92 -7.96
C ILE A 33 -1.90 -10.75 -6.81
N ILE A 34 -1.66 -10.10 -5.68
CA ILE A 34 -1.28 -10.71 -4.40
C ILE A 34 -2.54 -10.72 -3.52
N GLU A 35 -3.10 -11.92 -3.29
CA GLU A 35 -4.33 -12.18 -2.54
C GLU A 35 -4.07 -13.24 -1.45
N GLU A 36 -4.98 -13.30 -0.47
CA GLU A 36 -4.97 -14.28 0.62
C GLU A 36 -5.12 -15.70 0.08
N GLY A 37 -4.20 -16.58 0.47
CA GLY A 37 -4.24 -17.99 0.11
C GLY A 37 -3.81 -18.33 -1.32
N ASP A 38 -2.51 -18.62 -1.47
CA ASP A 38 -2.08 -19.83 -2.22
C ASP A 38 -2.47 -21.12 -1.42
N ASP A 39 -3.42 -21.02 -0.47
CA ASP A 39 -3.79 -22.04 0.54
C ASP A 39 -4.75 -23.11 0.02
N ASP A 40 -5.27 -22.98 -1.21
CA ASP A 40 -6.13 -24.00 -1.83
C ASP A 40 -5.39 -24.89 -2.85
N ASN A 41 -4.07 -25.05 -2.75
CA ASN A 41 -3.23 -25.82 -3.71
C ASN A 41 -3.35 -25.39 -5.19
N GLU A 42 -4.12 -24.35 -5.49
CA GLU A 42 -4.20 -23.73 -6.80
C GLU A 42 -3.28 -22.52 -6.80
N LEU A 43 -2.01 -22.75 -7.18
CA LEU A 43 -1.13 -21.67 -7.63
C LEU A 43 -1.95 -20.77 -8.55
N ASN A 44 -2.04 -19.47 -8.24
CA ASN A 44 -2.79 -18.52 -9.06
C ASN A 44 -2.45 -18.78 -10.54
N PRO A 45 -3.39 -19.30 -11.36
CA PRO A 45 -3.07 -19.87 -12.68
C PRO A 45 -2.63 -18.82 -13.69
N LYS A 46 -2.66 -17.54 -13.28
CA LYS A 46 -2.17 -16.40 -14.05
C LYS A 46 -0.69 -16.13 -13.80
N ILE A 47 -0.09 -16.67 -12.74
CA ILE A 47 1.33 -16.56 -12.46
C ILE A 47 2.07 -17.50 -13.42
N PRO A 48 2.96 -16.98 -14.28
CA PRO A 48 3.68 -17.83 -15.24
C PRO A 48 4.56 -18.87 -14.54
N ASP A 49 4.70 -20.06 -15.14
CA ASP A 49 5.68 -21.10 -14.74
C ASP A 49 7.11 -20.54 -14.54
N GLY A 50 7.42 -19.42 -15.20
CA GLY A 50 8.67 -18.70 -15.05
C GLY A 50 9.02 -18.30 -13.62
N VAL A 51 8.06 -18.20 -12.69
CA VAL A 51 8.31 -17.89 -11.28
C VAL A 51 9.21 -18.92 -10.58
N LEU A 52 9.31 -20.14 -11.11
CA LEU A 52 10.32 -21.12 -10.65
C LEU A 52 11.77 -20.61 -10.80
N LEU A 53 12.03 -19.65 -11.70
CA LEU A 53 13.34 -19.00 -11.84
C LEU A 53 13.70 -18.09 -10.64
N LEU A 54 12.73 -17.73 -9.80
CA LEU A 54 12.97 -17.01 -8.54
C LEU A 54 13.46 -17.93 -7.42
N GLN A 55 13.39 -19.25 -7.63
CA GLN A 55 13.66 -20.23 -6.60
C GLN A 55 15.05 -20.89 -6.80
N PRO A 56 15.99 -20.74 -5.84
CA PRO A 56 17.30 -21.38 -5.92
C PRO A 56 17.25 -22.91 -6.05
N LEU A 57 16.17 -23.55 -5.59
CA LEU A 57 15.97 -25.00 -5.70
C LEU A 57 15.91 -25.46 -7.16
N PHE A 58 15.28 -24.68 -8.05
CA PHE A 58 15.06 -25.05 -9.45
C PHE A 58 16.18 -24.57 -10.39
N VAL A 59 16.88 -23.50 -10.01
CA VAL A 59 17.98 -22.92 -10.81
C VAL A 59 19.36 -23.41 -10.35
N GLY A 60 19.48 -23.81 -9.09
CA GLY A 60 20.71 -24.30 -8.47
C GLY A 60 21.23 -23.37 -7.37
N LYS A 61 21.62 -23.95 -6.23
CA LYS A 61 22.11 -23.20 -5.05
C LYS A 61 23.55 -22.66 -5.18
N GLY A 62 24.26 -23.00 -6.27
CA GLY A 62 25.62 -22.53 -6.55
C GLY A 62 25.68 -21.06 -6.98
N ALA A 63 26.89 -20.50 -7.09
CA ALA A 63 27.10 -19.08 -7.42
C ALA A 63 26.39 -18.65 -8.73
N MET A 64 26.47 -19.48 -9.78
CA MET A 64 25.80 -19.23 -11.05
C MET A 64 24.27 -19.21 -10.92
N GLY A 65 23.69 -20.17 -10.20
CA GLY A 65 22.24 -20.21 -10.02
C GLY A 65 21.73 -19.06 -9.15
N LYS A 66 22.47 -18.70 -8.09
CA LYS A 66 22.20 -17.48 -7.29
C LYS A 66 22.23 -16.21 -8.13
N GLN A 67 23.15 -16.12 -9.11
CA GLN A 67 23.19 -14.98 -10.03
C GLN A 67 21.93 -14.93 -10.90
N VAL A 68 21.50 -16.06 -11.48
CA VAL A 68 20.28 -16.11 -12.29
C VAL A 68 19.04 -15.77 -11.46
N VAL A 69 18.92 -16.29 -10.24
CA VAL A 69 17.80 -15.93 -9.32
C VAL A 69 17.80 -14.44 -9.01
N LYS A 70 18.98 -13.84 -8.80
CA LYS A 70 19.10 -12.39 -8.60
C LYS A 70 18.61 -11.61 -9.83
N GLU A 71 19.10 -11.95 -11.03
CA GLU A 71 18.66 -11.30 -12.28
C GLU A 71 17.16 -11.51 -12.53
N ALA A 72 16.62 -12.69 -12.20
CA ALA A 72 15.20 -13.01 -12.30
C ALA A 72 14.34 -12.14 -11.36
N ARG A 73 14.77 -11.94 -10.10
CA ARG A 73 14.09 -11.04 -9.15
C ARG A 73 14.08 -9.59 -9.63
N GLU A 74 15.23 -9.11 -10.10
CA GLU A 74 15.34 -7.75 -10.65
C GLU A 74 14.36 -7.53 -11.82
N VAL A 75 14.20 -8.53 -12.69
CA VAL A 75 13.24 -8.48 -13.81
C VAL A 75 11.79 -8.62 -13.32
N HIS A 76 11.49 -9.62 -12.50
CA HIS A 76 10.12 -9.88 -12.05
C HIS A 76 9.55 -8.70 -11.26
N TYR A 77 10.26 -8.23 -10.23
CA TYR A 77 9.77 -7.13 -9.40
C TYR A 77 9.93 -5.76 -10.08
N GLY A 78 10.96 -5.59 -10.92
CA GLY A 78 11.22 -4.32 -11.61
C GLY A 78 10.32 -4.05 -12.80
N GLU A 79 9.85 -5.08 -13.51
CA GLU A 79 9.10 -4.88 -14.76
C GLU A 79 7.60 -5.19 -14.63
N ASN A 80 7.17 -5.93 -13.60
CA ASN A 80 5.74 -6.14 -13.35
C ASN A 80 5.09 -4.97 -12.62
N LYS A 81 3.76 -4.93 -12.72
CA LYS A 81 2.90 -4.12 -11.86
C LYS A 81 2.29 -5.04 -10.82
N PHE A 82 2.28 -4.61 -9.57
CA PHE A 82 1.71 -5.39 -8.48
C PHE A 82 0.43 -4.75 -7.97
N TYR A 83 -0.54 -5.58 -7.64
CA TYR A 83 -1.74 -5.20 -6.92
C TYR A 83 -1.78 -6.02 -5.63
N VAL A 84 -1.77 -5.33 -4.49
CA VAL A 84 -1.58 -5.93 -3.16
C VAL A 84 -2.65 -5.41 -2.23
N LYS A 85 -3.27 -6.29 -1.44
CA LYS A 85 -4.13 -5.84 -0.32
C LYS A 85 -3.27 -5.28 0.80
N LEU A 86 -3.74 -4.24 1.48
CA LEU A 86 -2.95 -3.55 2.50
C LEU A 86 -2.46 -4.51 3.61
N HIS A 87 -3.28 -5.48 4.00
CA HIS A 87 -2.90 -6.46 5.02
C HIS A 87 -1.75 -7.40 4.61
N TRP A 88 -1.52 -7.62 3.31
CA TRP A 88 -0.42 -8.43 2.77
C TRP A 88 0.86 -7.63 2.48
N LEU A 89 0.82 -6.30 2.61
CA LEU A 89 1.95 -5.46 2.22
C LEU A 89 3.22 -5.79 3.02
N CYS A 90 3.07 -6.11 4.30
CA CYS A 90 4.18 -6.47 5.20
C CYS A 90 4.83 -7.81 4.84
N GLU A 91 4.14 -8.69 4.13
CA GLU A 91 4.69 -9.96 3.65
C GLU A 91 5.30 -9.79 2.26
N PHE A 92 4.59 -9.08 1.38
CA PHE A 92 5.03 -8.81 0.01
C PHE A 92 6.39 -8.08 -0.06
N GLN A 93 6.74 -7.26 0.93
CA GLN A 93 8.01 -6.51 0.94
C GLN A 93 9.27 -7.38 0.89
N CYS A 94 9.16 -8.67 1.22
CA CYS A 94 10.26 -9.62 1.30
C CYS A 94 9.93 -10.91 0.54
N ASP A 95 10.92 -11.42 -0.18
CA ASP A 95 10.82 -12.65 -0.95
C ASP A 95 11.51 -13.81 -0.21
N GLN A 96 10.76 -14.86 0.12
CA GLN A 96 11.24 -16.01 0.88
C GLN A 96 10.89 -17.34 0.20
N TYR A 97 11.71 -17.76 -0.77
CA TYR A 97 11.58 -19.04 -1.48
C TYR A 97 12.45 -20.18 -0.94
N ASP A 98 13.31 -19.92 0.05
CA ASP A 98 14.15 -20.94 0.68
C ASP A 98 14.14 -20.70 2.19
N LEU A 99 13.48 -21.59 2.94
CA LEU A 99 13.30 -21.53 4.39
C LEU A 99 14.64 -21.52 5.14
N ASP A 100 15.70 -22.05 4.52
CA ASP A 100 17.05 -22.07 5.09
C ASP A 100 17.81 -20.75 4.88
N THR A 101 17.20 -19.77 4.20
CA THR A 101 17.84 -18.49 3.89
C THR A 101 17.05 -17.29 4.40
N PRO A 102 17.73 -16.19 4.78
CA PRO A 102 17.04 -14.96 5.14
C PRO A 102 16.19 -14.45 3.98
N ALA A 103 15.01 -13.93 4.31
CA ALA A 103 14.14 -13.28 3.34
C ALA A 103 14.88 -12.13 2.64
N VAL A 104 14.66 -12.00 1.32
CA VAL A 104 15.34 -11.01 0.49
C VAL A 104 14.42 -9.80 0.33
N PRO A 105 14.84 -8.58 0.70
CA PRO A 105 14.01 -7.39 0.50
C PRO A 105 13.75 -7.14 -0.99
N ILE A 106 12.48 -7.07 -1.39
CA ILE A 106 12.07 -6.81 -2.78
C ILE A 106 11.34 -5.49 -2.97
N ALA A 107 10.89 -4.84 -1.89
CA ALA A 107 10.31 -3.50 -1.97
C ALA A 107 11.17 -2.49 -2.77
N PRO A 108 12.52 -2.45 -2.66
CA PRO A 108 13.35 -1.58 -3.49
C PRO A 108 13.44 -1.96 -4.97
N LEU A 109 12.98 -3.15 -5.37
CA LEU A 109 12.96 -3.57 -6.78
C LEU A 109 11.66 -3.17 -7.48
N VAL A 110 10.58 -2.99 -6.72
CA VAL A 110 9.24 -2.74 -7.27
C VAL A 110 9.14 -1.33 -7.85
N ARG A 111 8.80 -1.23 -9.13
CA ARG A 111 8.60 0.05 -9.84
C ARG A 111 7.14 0.51 -9.86
N TYR A 112 6.18 -0.41 -9.84
CA TYR A 112 4.75 -0.08 -9.92
C TYR A 112 3.92 -0.91 -8.96
N ILE A 113 3.25 -0.26 -8.02
CA ILE A 113 2.41 -0.93 -7.02
C ILE A 113 1.08 -0.20 -6.82
N VAL A 114 0.01 -0.98 -6.73
CA VAL A 114 -1.32 -0.57 -6.29
C VAL A 114 -1.60 -1.28 -4.98
N VAL A 115 -1.86 -0.53 -3.93
CA VAL A 115 -2.25 -1.06 -2.62
C VAL A 115 -3.71 -0.75 -2.38
N GLU A 116 -4.52 -1.76 -2.09
CA GLU A 116 -5.96 -1.60 -1.80
C GLU A 116 -6.27 -1.83 -0.33
N THR A 117 -7.08 -0.95 0.25
CA THR A 117 -7.63 -1.08 1.60
C THR A 117 -9.15 -0.92 1.58
N GLY A 118 -9.84 -1.60 2.49
CA GLY A 118 -11.27 -1.39 2.74
C GLY A 118 -11.57 -0.05 3.42
N LEU A 119 -12.86 0.29 3.53
CA LEU A 119 -13.34 1.43 4.32
C LEU A 119 -13.55 1.02 5.78
N HIS A 120 -13.44 1.99 6.69
CA HIS A 120 -13.70 1.83 8.12
C HIS A 120 -15.20 2.02 8.38
N ASP A 121 -16.04 1.13 7.85
CA ASP A 121 -17.50 1.17 7.99
C ASP A 121 -18.05 0.26 9.11
N GLY A 122 -17.16 -0.38 9.87
CA GLY A 122 -17.52 -1.32 10.93
C GLY A 122 -17.95 -2.70 10.42
N SER A 123 -18.03 -2.89 9.10
CA SER A 123 -18.13 -4.22 8.48
C SER A 123 -16.74 -4.76 8.18
N ASP A 124 -15.87 -4.75 9.19
CA ASP A 124 -14.49 -5.19 9.04
C ASP A 124 -14.48 -6.70 8.77
N TRP A 125 -14.58 -7.03 7.49
CA TRP A 125 -14.22 -8.28 6.85
C TRP A 125 -12.76 -8.67 7.08
N GLU A 126 -11.92 -7.73 7.53
CA GLU A 126 -10.58 -7.99 8.09
C GLU A 126 -10.63 -8.14 9.63
N ASN A 127 -11.75 -8.61 10.20
CA ASN A 127 -11.81 -9.18 11.55
C ASN A 127 -11.02 -10.50 11.57
N ASP A 128 -9.70 -10.36 11.44
CA ASP A 128 -8.73 -11.34 11.87
C ASP A 128 -8.80 -11.34 13.41
N GLU A 129 -9.79 -12.05 13.96
CA GLU A 129 -9.61 -12.70 15.28
C GLU A 129 -8.46 -13.73 15.21
N GLU A 130 -7.99 -14.08 14.00
CA GLU A 130 -6.71 -14.74 13.76
C GLU A 130 -5.57 -13.71 13.76
N ASP A 131 -5.22 -13.27 14.97
CA ASP A 131 -4.01 -12.52 15.27
C ASP A 131 -2.81 -13.07 14.48
N ASN A 132 -2.29 -12.29 13.53
CA ASN A 132 -0.92 -12.50 13.07
C ASN A 132 0.00 -12.32 14.30
N PRO A 133 0.67 -13.38 14.78
CA PRO A 133 1.44 -13.36 16.03
C PRO A 133 2.64 -12.39 16.00
N PHE A 134 2.98 -11.84 14.83
CA PHE A 134 4.03 -10.83 14.67
C PHE A 134 3.58 -9.39 14.97
N TYR A 135 2.29 -9.11 15.10
CA TYR A 135 1.80 -7.80 15.52
C TYR A 135 1.30 -7.89 16.96
N PRO A 136 2.06 -7.36 17.94
CA PRO A 136 1.62 -7.38 19.32
C PRO A 136 0.30 -6.62 19.43
N HIS A 137 -0.68 -7.24 20.09
CA HIS A 137 -1.80 -6.52 20.72
C HIS A 137 -1.20 -5.33 21.45
N ASP A 138 -1.58 -4.13 21.05
CA ASP A 138 -1.13 -2.91 21.69
C ASP A 138 -1.70 -2.76 23.11
N GLY A 139 -2.56 -3.70 23.55
CA GLY A 139 -2.98 -3.84 24.94
C GLY A 139 -3.86 -2.69 25.44
N ILE A 140 -4.31 -1.82 24.54
CA ILE A 140 -5.17 -0.68 24.83
C ILE A 140 -6.56 -1.06 24.39
N GLY A 141 -7.41 -1.37 25.38
CA GLY A 141 -8.83 -1.66 25.19
C GLY A 141 -9.57 -0.51 24.50
N GLU A 142 -10.75 -0.83 23.99
CA GLU A 142 -11.65 0.08 23.28
C GLU A 142 -11.81 1.41 24.03
N GLU A 143 -11.14 2.47 23.57
CA GLU A 143 -11.42 3.81 24.07
C GLU A 143 -12.80 4.24 23.58
N GLU A 144 -13.61 4.75 24.52
CA GLU A 144 -15.00 5.14 24.30
C GLU A 144 -15.14 6.08 23.09
N LYS A 145 -16.03 5.70 22.15
CA LYS A 145 -16.45 6.53 21.03
C LYS A 145 -16.93 7.90 21.55
N SER A 146 -16.13 8.93 21.32
CA SER A 146 -16.53 10.31 21.53
C SER A 146 -17.65 10.64 20.52
N ASN A 147 -18.90 10.61 21.00
CA ASN A 147 -20.09 10.97 20.24
C ASN A 147 -20.25 12.50 20.13
N SER A 148 -19.41 13.16 19.31
CA SER A 148 -19.77 14.47 18.75
C SER A 148 -20.31 14.28 17.33
N PRO A 149 -21.61 14.52 17.09
CA PRO A 149 -22.26 14.17 15.82
C PRO A 149 -21.83 15.03 14.61
N ASP A 150 -21.16 16.16 14.84
CA ASP A 150 -20.96 17.17 13.78
C ASP A 150 -19.53 17.26 13.22
N ARG A 151 -18.55 16.53 13.78
CA ARG A 151 -17.16 16.56 13.30
C ARG A 151 -16.51 15.18 13.29
N ILE A 152 -16.10 14.75 12.10
CA ILE A 152 -15.25 13.56 11.94
C ILE A 152 -13.86 13.88 12.47
N GLN A 153 -13.36 13.00 13.34
CA GLN A 153 -11.99 13.02 13.83
C GLN A 153 -11.36 11.66 13.59
N PRO A 154 -10.02 11.58 13.47
CA PRO A 154 -9.33 10.30 13.46
C PRO A 154 -9.74 9.48 14.69
N SER A 155 -10.33 8.30 14.49
CA SER A 155 -11.02 7.54 15.55
C SER A 155 -10.05 6.96 16.59
N GLY A 156 -8.77 6.80 16.23
CA GLY A 156 -7.77 6.17 17.09
C GLY A 156 -8.00 4.69 17.37
N ASP A 157 -9.05 4.10 16.79
CA ASP A 157 -9.42 2.70 16.97
C ASP A 157 -8.38 1.73 16.39
N ILE A 158 -8.54 0.45 16.71
CA ILE A 158 -7.60 -0.59 16.32
C ILE A 158 -7.45 -0.71 14.80
N VAL A 159 -8.54 -0.52 14.05
CA VAL A 159 -8.55 -0.57 12.58
C VAL A 159 -7.74 0.60 12.03
N ALA A 160 -8.03 1.82 12.49
CA ALA A 160 -7.30 3.03 12.14
C ALA A 160 -5.80 2.94 12.50
N ARG A 161 -5.44 2.35 13.65
CA ARG A 161 -4.04 2.13 14.02
C ARG A 161 -3.36 1.11 13.10
N ARG A 162 -3.99 -0.04 12.85
CA ARG A 162 -3.47 -1.11 11.96
C ARG A 162 -3.29 -0.61 10.54
N THR A 163 -4.30 0.05 9.96
CA THR A 163 -4.26 0.64 8.62
C THR A 163 -3.11 1.64 8.51
N ARG A 164 -2.98 2.58 9.46
CA ARG A 164 -1.86 3.55 9.47
C ARG A 164 -0.51 2.85 9.50
N LYS A 165 -0.31 1.87 10.39
CA LYS A 165 0.95 1.16 10.55
C LYS A 165 1.33 0.40 9.27
N ARG A 166 0.38 -0.33 8.67
CA ARG A 166 0.60 -1.05 7.40
C ARG A 166 0.91 -0.09 6.25
N LEU A 167 0.27 1.08 6.21
CA LEU A 167 0.59 2.11 5.21
C LEU A 167 2.01 2.65 5.33
N GLU A 168 2.66 2.58 6.50
CA GLU A 168 4.06 2.99 6.64
C GLU A 168 5.03 2.07 5.89
N ASP A 169 4.66 0.81 5.62
CA ASP A 169 5.50 -0.11 4.84
C ASP A 169 5.71 0.39 3.40
N LEU A 170 4.84 1.26 2.89
CA LEU A 170 5.02 1.92 1.59
C LEU A 170 6.31 2.74 1.51
N PHE A 171 6.88 3.21 2.63
CA PHE A 171 8.16 3.92 2.62
C PHE A 171 9.35 3.05 2.17
N LEU A 172 9.21 1.73 2.18
CA LEU A 172 10.27 0.79 1.75
C LEU A 172 10.38 0.70 0.22
N PHE A 173 9.38 1.16 -0.51
CA PHE A 173 9.30 1.13 -1.98
C PHE A 173 10.04 2.32 -2.61
N THR A 174 11.29 2.50 -2.21
CA THR A 174 12.09 3.70 -2.51
C THR A 174 12.25 3.99 -4.01
N ASN A 175 12.37 2.94 -4.82
CA ASN A 175 12.52 3.02 -6.28
C ASN A 175 11.20 2.97 -7.06
N ALA A 176 10.05 2.94 -6.37
CA ALA A 176 8.76 2.90 -7.07
C ALA A 176 8.56 4.16 -7.91
N GLU A 177 8.29 3.98 -9.20
CA GLU A 177 7.93 5.06 -10.12
C GLU A 177 6.47 5.47 -9.95
N LYS A 178 5.61 4.54 -9.51
CA LYS A 178 4.21 4.82 -9.17
C LYS A 178 3.72 3.96 -8.00
N ILE A 179 3.13 4.62 -7.02
CA ILE A 179 2.40 4.04 -5.90
C ILE A 179 0.97 4.56 -5.95
N THR A 180 -0.02 3.67 -5.93
CA THR A 180 -1.45 4.04 -5.90
C THR A 180 -2.11 3.41 -4.69
N LEU A 181 -2.58 4.21 -3.75
CA LEU A 181 -3.45 3.76 -2.67
C LEU A 181 -4.91 3.80 -3.15
N VAL A 182 -5.61 2.68 -3.05
CA VAL A 182 -7.02 2.55 -3.43
C VAL A 182 -7.86 2.35 -2.18
N LEU A 183 -8.78 3.27 -1.94
CA LEU A 183 -9.86 3.11 -0.96
C LEU A 183 -11.03 2.39 -1.64
N ARG A 184 -11.25 1.12 -1.30
CA ARG A 184 -12.33 0.32 -1.87
C ARG A 184 -13.52 0.27 -0.93
N GLY A 185 -14.68 0.67 -1.43
CA GLY A 185 -15.94 0.52 -0.72
C GLY A 185 -17.08 1.20 -1.45
N ASP A 186 -18.28 1.13 -0.87
CA ASP A 186 -19.48 1.71 -1.47
C ASP A 186 -19.55 3.24 -1.30
N GLY A 187 -20.64 3.81 -1.80
CA GLY A 187 -20.93 5.23 -1.69
C GLY A 187 -20.36 6.08 -2.85
N PRO A 188 -20.54 7.42 -2.76
CA PRO A 188 -20.13 8.35 -3.80
C PRO A 188 -18.62 8.33 -4.07
N LEU A 189 -18.20 8.53 -5.32
CA LEU A 189 -16.78 8.51 -5.70
C LEU A 189 -15.96 9.66 -5.11
N ASP A 190 -16.61 10.77 -4.72
CA ASP A 190 -15.94 11.83 -3.95
C ASP A 190 -15.73 11.46 -2.48
N GLY A 191 -16.22 10.32 -2.01
CA GLY A 191 -16.04 9.94 -0.61
C GLY A 191 -16.80 10.82 0.37
N SER A 192 -17.92 11.41 -0.07
CA SER A 192 -18.82 12.17 0.80
C SER A 192 -19.60 11.33 1.81
N ASP A 193 -19.60 10.00 1.65
CA ASP A 193 -20.15 9.07 2.63
C ASP A 193 -19.33 9.04 3.94
N PRO A 194 -19.97 8.80 5.09
CA PRO A 194 -19.31 8.82 6.40
C PRO A 194 -18.11 7.86 6.51
N ALA A 195 -18.24 6.64 5.98
CA ALA A 195 -17.19 5.63 6.06
C ALA A 195 -15.90 6.07 5.35
N THR A 196 -16.03 6.58 4.12
CA THR A 196 -14.88 7.09 3.37
C THR A 196 -14.24 8.28 4.08
N ARG A 197 -15.04 9.22 4.58
CA ARG A 197 -14.51 10.38 5.32
C ARG A 197 -13.77 9.96 6.59
N GLN A 198 -14.30 8.97 7.32
CA GLN A 198 -13.65 8.42 8.51
C GLN A 198 -12.31 7.78 8.15
N THR A 199 -12.27 6.92 7.12
CA THR A 199 -11.01 6.32 6.65
C THR A 199 -9.99 7.38 6.23
N ILE A 200 -10.42 8.41 5.48
CA ILE A 200 -9.54 9.52 5.09
C ILE A 200 -8.98 10.23 6.33
N ALA A 201 -9.82 10.52 7.34
CA ALA A 201 -9.39 11.14 8.58
C ALA A 201 -8.32 10.29 9.28
N ASP A 202 -8.57 8.99 9.40
CA ASP A 202 -7.69 8.04 10.08
C ASP A 202 -6.31 7.94 9.42
N ILE A 203 -6.25 7.94 8.09
CA ILE A 203 -4.99 7.80 7.34
C ILE A 203 -4.35 9.14 6.97
N SER A 204 -4.99 10.27 7.30
CA SER A 204 -4.66 11.62 6.81
C SER A 204 -3.19 11.98 7.00
N VAL A 205 -2.66 11.72 8.21
CA VAL A 205 -1.27 11.99 8.59
C VAL A 205 -0.29 11.13 7.79
N THR A 206 -0.54 9.83 7.68
CA THR A 206 0.33 8.91 6.94
C THR A 206 0.33 9.21 5.45
N VAL A 207 -0.85 9.47 4.86
CA VAL A 207 -0.97 9.84 3.44
C VAL A 207 -0.26 11.16 3.15
N LYS A 208 -0.33 12.15 4.04
CA LYS A 208 0.43 13.40 3.87
C LYS A 208 1.94 13.13 3.82
N ARG A 209 2.47 12.31 4.74
CA ARG A 209 3.89 11.92 4.74
C ARG A 209 4.28 11.15 3.48
N LEU A 210 3.39 10.30 2.95
CA LEU A 210 3.61 9.60 1.68
C LEU A 210 3.64 10.55 0.49
N ILE A 211 2.72 11.51 0.42
CA ILE A 211 2.72 12.58 -0.59
C ILE A 211 4.01 13.39 -0.51
N ASP A 212 4.45 13.78 0.68
CA ASP A 212 5.69 14.55 0.89
C ASP A 212 6.94 13.76 0.46
N SER A 213 6.94 12.44 0.66
CA SER A 213 8.10 11.57 0.37
C SER A 213 8.19 11.14 -1.10
N PHE A 214 7.05 10.86 -1.73
CA PHE A 214 6.99 10.31 -3.08
C PHE A 214 6.60 11.35 -4.14
N GLY A 215 6.04 12.50 -3.73
CA GLY A 215 5.62 13.56 -4.62
C GLY A 215 4.61 13.07 -5.67
N ASN A 216 4.89 13.36 -6.94
CA ASN A 216 4.05 12.96 -8.07
C ASN A 216 4.01 11.45 -8.34
N ARG A 217 4.85 10.65 -7.67
CA ARG A 217 4.85 9.18 -7.78
C ARG A 217 3.75 8.56 -6.94
N PHE A 218 3.19 9.26 -5.96
CA PHE A 218 2.13 8.76 -5.10
C PHE A 218 0.77 9.33 -5.52
N SER A 219 -0.26 8.48 -5.43
CA SER A 219 -1.64 8.84 -5.72
C SER A 219 -2.57 8.09 -4.77
N ILE A 220 -3.71 8.70 -4.47
CA ILE A 220 -4.80 8.09 -3.71
C ILE A 220 -6.09 8.21 -4.52
N GLU A 221 -6.83 7.11 -4.61
CA GLU A 221 -8.04 6.99 -5.40
C GLU A 221 -9.15 6.25 -4.64
N LYS A 222 -10.41 6.63 -4.87
CA LYS A 222 -11.57 5.84 -4.45
C LYS A 222 -12.01 4.91 -5.57
N ARG A 223 -12.31 3.65 -5.22
CA ARG A 223 -12.88 2.64 -6.11
C ARG A 223 -14.16 2.04 -5.51
N PRO A 224 -15.25 1.90 -6.28
CA PRO A 224 -16.46 1.24 -5.81
C PRO A 224 -16.29 -0.29 -5.78
N LEU A 225 -17.17 -1.02 -5.08
CA LEU A 225 -17.05 -2.49 -4.94
C LEU A 225 -17.10 -3.27 -6.27
N GLY A 226 -17.63 -2.68 -7.35
CA GLY A 226 -17.76 -3.29 -8.68
C GLY A 226 -16.55 -3.07 -9.63
N LYS A 227 -16.16 -4.14 -10.35
CA LYS A 227 -14.93 -4.22 -11.18
C LYS A 227 -14.86 -3.28 -12.40
N SER A 228 -15.96 -2.65 -12.83
CA SER A 228 -16.05 -1.93 -14.12
C SER A 228 -16.19 -0.41 -14.01
N ARG A 229 -16.17 0.15 -12.79
CA ARG A 229 -16.42 1.59 -12.61
C ARG A 229 -15.11 2.37 -12.50
N PRO A 230 -15.07 3.59 -13.07
CA PRO A 230 -13.89 4.43 -12.99
C PRO A 230 -13.57 4.77 -11.54
N THR A 231 -12.27 4.84 -11.23
CA THR A 231 -11.79 5.39 -9.97
C THR A 231 -11.87 6.91 -9.99
N ARG A 232 -11.85 7.53 -8.81
CA ARG A 232 -11.73 8.99 -8.66
C ARG A 232 -10.55 9.32 -7.79
N SER A 233 -9.68 10.21 -8.26
CA SER A 233 -8.57 10.71 -7.44
C SER A 233 -9.10 11.53 -6.27
N LEU A 234 -8.54 11.29 -5.09
CA LEU A 234 -8.81 12.04 -3.86
C LEU A 234 -7.64 12.94 -3.46
N LEU A 235 -6.59 12.99 -4.29
CA LEU A 235 -5.34 13.68 -3.98
C LEU A 235 -5.56 15.18 -3.70
N SER A 236 -6.58 15.79 -4.32
CA SER A 236 -6.94 17.19 -4.11
C SER A 236 -7.34 17.52 -2.67
N TYR A 237 -7.68 16.55 -1.84
CA TYR A 237 -8.04 16.77 -0.42
C TYR A 237 -6.82 17.12 0.45
N TRP A 238 -5.61 16.77 0.01
CA TRP A 238 -4.37 17.16 0.69
C TRP A 238 -3.80 18.49 0.16
N ASN A 239 -4.48 19.15 -0.77
CA ASN A 239 -4.08 20.50 -1.19
C ASN A 239 -4.32 21.49 -0.05
N ARG A 240 -3.36 22.39 0.16
CA ARG A 240 -3.49 23.45 1.16
C ARG A 240 -4.69 24.34 0.82
N PRO A 241 -5.67 24.51 1.74
CA PRO A 241 -6.83 25.36 1.49
C PRO A 241 -6.40 26.84 1.35
N THR A 242 -7.01 27.53 0.41
CA THR A 242 -6.79 28.97 0.18
C THR A 242 -7.61 29.83 1.14
N GLU A 243 -7.25 31.10 1.31
CA GLU A 243 -8.05 32.05 2.11
C GLU A 243 -9.47 32.24 1.56
N LEU A 244 -9.64 32.14 0.24
CA LEU A 244 -10.95 32.13 -0.40
C LEU A 244 -11.76 30.90 0.05
N THR A 245 -11.12 29.72 0.07
CA THR A 245 -11.75 28.47 0.54
C THR A 245 -12.22 28.59 1.99
N ARG A 246 -11.38 29.16 2.87
CA ARG A 246 -11.77 29.38 4.28
C ARG A 246 -12.98 30.31 4.41
N ARG A 247 -13.01 31.38 3.61
CA ARG A 247 -14.15 32.31 3.57
C ARG A 247 -15.42 31.62 3.07
N ASP A 248 -15.32 30.84 2.00
CA ASP A 248 -16.47 30.12 1.44
C ASP A 248 -17.04 29.09 2.42
N ILE A 249 -16.23 28.48 3.29
CA ILE A 249 -16.72 27.60 4.37
C ILE A 249 -17.53 28.41 5.39
N ILE A 250 -17.00 29.54 5.85
CA ILE A 250 -17.69 30.42 6.82
C ILE A 250 -19.02 30.92 6.23
N GLU A 251 -19.04 31.22 4.94
CA GLU A 251 -20.21 31.75 4.23
C GLU A 251 -21.15 30.64 3.71
N GLY A 252 -20.86 29.36 3.97
CA GLY A 252 -21.68 28.22 3.58
C GLY A 252 -21.75 27.97 2.06
N ARG A 253 -20.77 28.47 1.29
CA ARG A 253 -20.68 28.34 -0.17
C ARG A 253 -19.61 27.36 -0.65
N ALA A 254 -18.85 26.77 0.25
CA ALA A 254 -17.77 25.85 -0.10
C ALA A 254 -18.30 24.56 -0.75
N SER A 255 -17.56 24.08 -1.74
CA SER A 255 -17.76 22.73 -2.28
C SER A 255 -17.33 21.66 -1.29
N PHE A 256 -17.79 20.41 -1.51
CA PHE A 256 -17.36 19.29 -0.67
C PHE A 256 -15.83 19.11 -0.65
N GLU A 257 -15.16 19.24 -1.79
CA GLU A 257 -13.70 19.15 -1.87
C GLU A 257 -13.02 20.22 -1.01
N GLN A 258 -13.54 21.45 -1.02
CA GLN A 258 -13.04 22.55 -0.20
C GLN A 258 -13.22 22.30 1.30
N CYS A 259 -14.36 21.71 1.71
CA CYS A 259 -14.56 21.26 3.08
C CYS A 259 -13.53 20.20 3.47
N MET A 260 -13.32 19.19 2.62
CA MET A 260 -12.33 18.14 2.86
C MET A 260 -10.89 18.69 2.96
N GLN A 261 -10.53 19.70 2.18
CA GLN A 261 -9.20 20.35 2.27
C GLN A 261 -8.97 21.00 3.64
N VAL A 262 -10.00 21.60 4.24
CA VAL A 262 -9.89 22.20 5.57
C VAL A 262 -9.91 21.13 6.66
N ASP A 263 -10.76 20.12 6.53
CA ASP A 263 -10.78 18.97 7.45
C ASP A 263 -9.40 18.25 7.49
N VAL A 264 -8.83 17.94 6.32
CA VAL A 264 -7.51 17.30 6.20
C VAL A 264 -6.38 18.20 6.72
N GLU A 265 -6.45 19.52 6.52
CA GLU A 265 -5.48 20.44 7.12
C GLU A 265 -5.56 20.42 8.65
N GLU A 266 -6.77 20.33 9.23
CA GLU A 266 -6.97 20.21 10.67
C GLU A 266 -6.42 18.88 11.21
N TRP A 267 -6.75 17.76 10.58
CA TRP A 267 -6.30 16.42 11.01
C TRP A 267 -4.79 16.22 10.88
N THR A 268 -4.14 16.92 9.95
CA THR A 268 -2.70 16.79 9.71
C THR A 268 -1.86 17.89 10.36
N ARG A 269 -2.47 18.72 11.21
CA ARG A 269 -1.77 19.72 12.01
C ARG A 269 -1.06 19.01 13.17
N GLU A 270 0.27 19.11 13.23
CA GLU A 270 0.98 18.68 14.43
C GLU A 270 0.47 19.48 15.64
N PRO A 271 0.23 18.85 16.80
CA PRO A 271 -0.03 19.61 18.01
C PRO A 271 1.16 20.54 18.24
N ALA A 272 0.89 21.83 18.36
CA ALA A 272 1.94 22.82 18.60
C ALA A 272 2.78 22.38 19.79
N LYS A 273 4.06 22.07 19.56
CA LYS A 273 5.05 21.90 20.62
C LYS A 273 5.16 23.22 21.36
N GLY A 274 4.39 23.41 22.43
CA GLY A 274 4.45 24.62 23.24
C GLY A 274 3.11 25.04 23.86
N ALA A 275 2.60 24.26 24.80
CA ALA A 275 1.78 24.77 25.89
C ALA A 275 1.93 23.80 27.07
N ILE A 276 3.09 23.85 27.73
CA ILE A 276 3.17 23.41 29.14
C ILE A 276 2.27 24.41 29.88
N PRO A 277 1.16 23.98 30.52
CA PRO A 277 0.43 24.88 31.38
C PRO A 277 1.34 25.23 32.55
N ASP A 278 1.55 26.52 32.78
CA ASP A 278 2.14 27.04 34.01
C ASP A 278 1.37 26.44 35.18
N VAL A 279 1.97 25.45 35.84
CA VAL A 279 1.52 24.98 37.14
C VAL A 279 1.86 26.11 38.11
N GLN A 280 0.88 26.96 38.38
CA GLN A 280 0.92 27.84 39.54
C GLN A 280 1.00 26.97 40.79
N MET A 281 2.19 26.84 41.36
CA MET A 281 2.35 26.42 42.74
C MET A 281 1.76 27.53 43.63
N ARG A 282 0.72 27.18 44.36
CA ARG A 282 0.38 27.81 45.64
C ARG A 282 0.92 26.94 46.76
#